data_AF-A0A5C7I146-F1
#
_entry.id   AF-A0A5C7I146-F1
#
_cell.length_a   1.000
_cell.length_b   1.000
_cell.length_c   1.000
_cell.angle_alpha   90.00
_cell.angle_beta   90.00
_cell.angle_gamma   90.00
#
_symmetry.space_group_name_H-M   'P 1'
#
loop_
_entity.id
_entity.type
_entity.pdbx_description
1 polymer ?
#
loop_
_entity_poly.entity_id
_entity_poly.type
_entity_poly.pdbx_seq_one_letter_code
_entity_poly.pdbx_strand_id
1 'polypeptide(L)'
;MGVGGKFWDLLKPYAKNEGFNHLRDKRVAVDLSFWIVQHQTAIKNHTRAPHLRLIFFRTINLFAKFGAFPVFVVDGTPSPLKAQARIARFYRGSIDSSSLPVAEEGVSVERNREFLKFVQNCVELLELFGMPVLKAKGEAEALCAQLNSEGHVDACITADSDAFLFGAKCVIKSITPNSKEPFECYYISDIEAGLGLKRKHLIAISLLVGNDHDLNGVQGIGLDTALQFVQKFSEDEILKSLHDIGYGDTPQCLDLKYTDDARVCSNESSPKKKSSHCSFCGHPGSKRVHFKFSCEFCNKGDIDGCIKKPVGFKCNCSYCDKNRKEKEQKRHENWWIKVCNKITMESNFPNDEIIEMYICDNHGQFPANNVSSISWQIPKTDMIVDFLVFHLHWEPSYIRQMILPMLSTIYLREMATTPVKALLYEQYEFHSIHRVKIRYGYPSYVVKWKKASYSVGSYTVPDEECDLHQEELMEANESFDLLDESNNPQIHVVDGCWFLLTDENMELVHSAFPKEVDGFLQDKELRDLKRGKTSSLRSEGSNKKLESQKSVGVQLSITEFYRSAKVQNQGKLGEDLAKNLNSQGGGTSKEKRKASSANLSKSTRRRLFSG
;
A
#
# COMPACT_ATOMS: atom_id res chain seq x y z
N MET A 1 2.08 11.36 -6.93
CA MET A 1 0.94 10.49 -7.22
C MET A 1 -0.15 11.04 -6.35
N GLY A 2 -1.09 11.69 -7.03
CA GLY A 2 -2.11 12.55 -6.48
C GLY A 2 -1.65 13.91 -5.99
N VAL A 3 -2.49 14.52 -5.15
CA VAL A 3 -2.36 15.84 -4.53
C VAL A 3 -0.92 16.25 -4.17
N GLY A 4 -0.54 17.44 -4.64
CA GLY A 4 0.76 18.04 -4.43
C GLY A 4 1.06 18.48 -2.99
N GLY A 5 2.18 19.18 -2.81
CA GLY A 5 2.51 19.84 -1.54
C GLY A 5 2.79 18.91 -0.34
N LYS A 6 3.06 17.62 -0.58
CA LYS A 6 3.20 16.56 0.44
C LYS A 6 1.92 16.27 1.23
N PHE A 7 0.79 16.17 0.55
CA PHE A 7 -0.51 15.88 1.15
C PHE A 7 -0.53 14.70 2.13
N TRP A 8 0.19 13.61 1.86
CA TRP A 8 0.34 12.49 2.80
C TRP A 8 0.96 12.86 4.15
N ASP A 9 1.83 13.87 4.24
CA ASP A 9 2.41 14.33 5.52
C ASP A 9 1.37 15.09 6.37
N LEU A 10 0.42 15.78 5.72
CA LEU A 10 -0.73 16.41 6.40
C LEU A 10 -1.71 15.36 6.95
N LEU A 11 -1.95 14.28 6.21
CA LEU A 11 -2.84 13.21 6.67
C LEU A 11 -2.20 12.32 7.74
N LYS A 12 -0.87 12.18 7.76
CA LYS A 12 -0.13 11.24 8.62
C LYS A 12 -0.50 11.23 10.12
N PRO A 13 -0.82 12.36 10.79
CA PRO A 13 -1.28 12.36 12.18
C PRO A 13 -2.61 11.60 12.41
N TYR A 14 -3.39 11.37 11.36
CA TYR A 14 -4.70 10.71 11.37
C TYR A 14 -4.63 9.27 10.85
N ALA A 15 -3.43 8.75 10.58
CA ALA A 15 -3.21 7.35 10.21
C ALA A 15 -3.47 6.44 11.42
N LYS A 16 -4.30 5.40 11.23
CA LYS A 16 -4.45 4.28 12.16
C LYS A 16 -3.48 3.17 11.76
N ASN A 17 -2.72 2.71 12.75
CA ASN A 17 -1.78 1.61 12.64
C ASN A 17 -2.49 0.29 12.97
N GLU A 18 -3.07 -0.33 11.95
CA GLU A 18 -3.97 -1.48 12.10
C GLU A 18 -3.22 -2.83 12.10
N GLY A 19 -3.67 -3.77 12.95
CA GLY A 19 -2.99 -5.04 13.15
C GLY A 19 -3.07 -6.02 11.96
N PHE A 20 -2.28 -7.09 12.00
CA PHE A 20 -2.21 -8.12 10.95
C PHE A 20 -3.57 -8.74 10.58
N ASN A 21 -4.45 -8.92 11.58
CA ASN A 21 -5.79 -9.46 11.39
C ASN A 21 -6.78 -8.45 10.76
N HIS A 22 -6.41 -7.17 10.59
CA HIS A 22 -7.36 -6.12 10.18
C HIS A 22 -8.02 -6.38 8.82
N LEU A 23 -7.30 -7.05 7.91
CA LEU A 23 -7.76 -7.39 6.57
C LEU A 23 -8.55 -8.71 6.51
N ARG A 24 -8.67 -9.46 7.61
CA ARG A 24 -9.34 -10.76 7.61
C ARG A 24 -10.82 -10.60 7.28
N ASP A 25 -11.24 -11.41 6.32
CA ASP A 25 -12.59 -11.52 5.77
C ASP A 25 -13.18 -10.21 5.22
N LYS A 26 -12.31 -9.21 4.97
CA LYS A 26 -12.65 -7.98 4.26
C LYS A 26 -12.39 -8.11 2.76
N ARG A 27 -13.30 -7.53 1.98
CA ARG A 27 -13.14 -7.30 0.55
C ARG A 27 -12.28 -6.05 0.37
N VAL A 28 -11.25 -6.11 -0.47
CA VAL A 28 -10.32 -4.98 -0.68
C VAL A 28 -10.10 -4.73 -2.17
N ALA A 29 -10.32 -3.48 -2.61
CA ALA A 29 -9.92 -3.09 -3.96
C ALA A 29 -8.40 -2.87 -4.00
N VAL A 30 -7.73 -3.40 -5.03
CA VAL A 30 -6.28 -3.30 -5.22
C VAL A 30 -6.01 -2.57 -6.53
N ASP A 31 -5.34 -1.44 -6.45
CA ASP A 31 -4.79 -0.72 -7.59
C ASP A 31 -3.63 -1.53 -8.21
N LEU A 32 -3.91 -2.23 -9.32
CA LEU A 32 -2.94 -3.09 -9.99
C LEU A 32 -1.87 -2.26 -10.70
N SER A 33 -2.25 -1.12 -11.27
CA SER A 33 -1.34 -0.20 -11.95
C SER A 33 -0.24 0.28 -11.01
N PHE A 34 -0.60 0.72 -9.80
CA PHE A 34 0.36 1.12 -8.78
C PHE A 34 1.31 -0.02 -8.41
N TRP A 35 0.82 -1.25 -8.24
CA TRP A 35 1.67 -2.41 -7.93
C TRP A 35 2.69 -2.74 -9.03
N ILE A 36 2.31 -2.60 -10.31
CA ILE A 36 3.20 -2.83 -11.45
C ILE A 36 4.23 -1.70 -11.61
N VAL A 37 3.84 -0.45 -11.36
CA VAL A 37 4.76 0.71 -11.43
C VAL A 37 5.75 0.71 -10.26
N GLN A 38 5.30 0.43 -9.03
CA GLN A 38 6.16 0.31 -7.84
C GLN A 38 7.27 -0.75 -8.03
N HIS A 39 7.01 -1.78 -8.84
CA HIS A 39 8.01 -2.77 -9.20
C HIS A 39 9.13 -2.17 -10.08
N GLN A 40 8.79 -1.40 -11.12
CA GLN A 40 9.76 -0.91 -12.13
C GLN A 40 10.86 -0.03 -11.51
N THR A 41 10.58 0.63 -10.39
CA THR A 41 11.54 1.46 -9.64
C THR A 41 12.32 0.68 -8.56
N ALA A 42 11.84 -0.49 -8.13
CA ALA A 42 12.38 -1.21 -6.98
C ALA A 42 13.40 -2.31 -7.33
N ILE A 43 13.17 -3.10 -8.38
CA ILE A 43 14.03 -4.26 -8.69
C ILE A 43 15.13 -3.88 -9.68
N LYS A 44 16.37 -3.97 -9.21
CA LYS A 44 17.57 -3.79 -10.04
C LYS A 44 17.74 -5.01 -10.95
N ASN A 45 18.07 -4.75 -12.22
CA ASN A 45 18.36 -5.72 -13.29
C ASN A 45 18.95 -7.04 -12.75
N HIS A 46 18.18 -8.14 -12.78
CA HIS A 46 18.62 -9.55 -12.95
C HIS A 46 17.45 -10.56 -12.88
N THR A 47 16.29 -10.22 -12.31
CA THR A 47 15.13 -11.14 -12.22
C THR A 47 14.25 -11.16 -13.48
N ARG A 48 13.81 -12.35 -13.93
CA ARG A 48 12.89 -12.55 -15.08
C ARG A 48 11.43 -12.25 -14.73
N ALA A 49 10.69 -11.63 -15.67
CA ALA A 49 9.29 -11.19 -15.59
C ALA A 49 8.81 -10.82 -14.16
N PRO A 50 9.52 -9.92 -13.46
CA PRO A 50 9.38 -9.77 -12.01
C PRO A 50 8.05 -9.14 -11.56
N HIS A 51 7.30 -8.53 -12.47
CA HIS A 51 5.90 -8.15 -12.25
C HIS A 51 5.04 -9.37 -11.89
N LEU A 52 5.18 -10.49 -12.60
CA LEU A 52 4.46 -11.74 -12.28
C LEU A 52 4.88 -12.32 -10.94
N ARG A 53 6.18 -12.35 -10.64
CA ARG A 53 6.70 -12.79 -9.32
C ARG A 53 6.09 -11.96 -8.19
N LEU A 54 5.96 -10.65 -8.37
CA LEU A 54 5.36 -9.76 -7.38
C LEU A 54 3.85 -10.01 -7.20
N ILE A 55 3.09 -10.06 -8.31
CA ILE A 55 1.64 -10.31 -8.27
C ILE A 55 1.33 -11.68 -7.66
N PHE A 56 2.07 -12.72 -8.03
CA PHE A 56 1.97 -14.07 -7.45
C PHE A 56 2.06 -14.03 -5.91
N PHE A 57 3.16 -13.53 -5.37
CA PHE A 57 3.35 -13.52 -3.91
C PHE A 57 2.44 -12.53 -3.19
N ARG A 58 2.15 -11.36 -3.76
CA ARG A 58 1.23 -10.41 -3.12
C ARG A 58 -0.20 -10.95 -3.07
N THR A 59 -0.67 -11.63 -4.11
CA THR A 59 -2.01 -12.24 -4.15
C THR A 59 -2.15 -13.36 -3.12
N ILE A 60 -1.20 -14.29 -3.08
CA ILE A 60 -1.19 -15.38 -2.08
C ILE A 60 -1.11 -14.81 -0.65
N ASN A 61 -0.31 -13.77 -0.42
CA ASN A 61 -0.24 -13.13 0.91
C ASN A 61 -1.53 -12.38 1.28
N LEU A 62 -2.15 -11.63 0.36
CA LEU A 62 -3.45 -11.00 0.64
C LEU A 62 -4.51 -12.04 0.99
N PHE A 63 -4.63 -13.10 0.18
CA PHE A 63 -5.69 -14.09 0.36
C PHE A 63 -5.46 -15.00 1.58
N ALA A 64 -4.32 -15.71 1.62
CA ALA A 64 -4.07 -16.74 2.62
C ALA A 64 -3.53 -16.17 3.94
N LYS A 65 -2.49 -15.32 3.86
CA LYS A 65 -1.77 -14.82 5.05
C LYS A 65 -2.58 -13.77 5.79
N PHE A 66 -3.17 -12.81 5.08
CA PHE A 66 -3.98 -11.74 5.68
C PHE A 66 -5.48 -12.07 5.75
N GLY A 67 -5.96 -13.09 5.03
CA GLY A 67 -7.36 -13.49 5.03
C GLY A 67 -8.27 -12.55 4.23
N ALA A 68 -7.73 -11.72 3.33
CA ALA A 68 -8.52 -10.78 2.55
C ALA A 68 -9.24 -11.45 1.36
N PHE A 69 -10.21 -10.73 0.80
CA PHE A 69 -10.86 -11.03 -0.48
C PHE A 69 -10.52 -9.91 -1.49
N PRO A 70 -9.41 -10.02 -2.23
CA PRO A 70 -8.95 -8.93 -3.09
C PRO A 70 -9.74 -8.85 -4.40
N VAL A 71 -10.07 -7.62 -4.81
CA VAL A 71 -10.65 -7.25 -6.11
C VAL A 71 -9.62 -6.38 -6.81
N PHE A 72 -9.09 -6.82 -7.96
CA PHE A 72 -8.06 -6.06 -8.65
C PHE A 72 -8.69 -5.08 -9.61
N VAL A 73 -8.14 -3.86 -9.67
CA VAL A 73 -8.60 -2.80 -10.56
C VAL A 73 -7.45 -2.38 -11.48
N VAL A 74 -7.75 -2.33 -12.78
CA VAL A 74 -6.82 -1.95 -13.84
C VAL A 74 -7.25 -0.61 -14.45
N ASP A 75 -6.28 0.23 -14.79
CA ASP A 75 -6.52 1.48 -15.51
C ASP A 75 -7.30 1.27 -16.82
N GLY A 76 -8.12 2.28 -17.14
CA GLY A 76 -8.73 2.48 -18.44
C GLY A 76 -7.88 3.41 -19.31
N THR A 77 -8.54 4.36 -19.97
CA THR A 77 -7.88 5.38 -20.78
C THR A 77 -7.70 6.65 -19.94
N PRO A 78 -6.46 7.14 -19.71
CA PRO A 78 -6.25 8.35 -18.93
C PRO A 78 -6.86 9.58 -19.61
N SER A 79 -7.30 10.56 -18.81
CA SER A 79 -7.80 11.83 -19.33
C SER A 79 -6.72 12.60 -20.11
N PRO A 80 -7.07 13.46 -21.09
CA PRO A 80 -6.11 14.28 -21.82
C PRO A 80 -5.22 15.12 -20.90
N LEU A 81 -5.80 15.65 -19.81
CA LEU A 81 -5.10 16.40 -18.78
C LEU A 81 -4.02 15.55 -18.08
N LYS A 82 -4.35 14.33 -17.61
CA LYS A 82 -3.35 13.43 -16.97
C LYS A 82 -2.28 12.97 -17.97
N ALA A 83 -2.63 12.78 -19.24
CA ALA A 83 -1.67 12.49 -20.30
C ALA A 83 -0.68 13.66 -20.51
N GLN A 84 -1.18 14.90 -20.63
CA GLN A 84 -0.36 16.10 -20.77
C GLN A 84 0.50 16.34 -19.51
N ALA A 85 -0.06 16.15 -18.31
CA ALA A 85 0.67 16.27 -17.05
C ALA A 85 1.78 15.21 -16.91
N ARG A 86 1.55 13.96 -17.31
CA ARG A 86 2.57 12.90 -17.38
C ARG A 86 3.70 13.27 -18.36
N ILE A 87 3.37 13.81 -19.53
CA ILE A 87 4.34 14.31 -20.51
C ILE A 87 5.17 15.47 -19.92
N ALA A 88 4.50 16.46 -19.33
CA ALA A 88 5.16 17.60 -18.70
C ALA A 88 6.08 17.19 -17.54
N ARG A 89 5.69 16.21 -16.70
CA ARG A 89 6.56 15.60 -15.67
C ARG A 89 7.81 14.97 -16.27
N PHE A 90 7.68 14.22 -17.36
CA PHE A 90 8.81 13.56 -18.04
C PHE A 90 9.82 14.59 -18.58
N TYR A 91 9.33 15.65 -19.23
CA TYR A 91 10.19 16.74 -19.71
C TYR A 91 10.74 17.62 -18.58
N ARG A 92 10.04 17.84 -17.45
CA ARG A 92 10.60 18.61 -16.32
C ARG A 92 11.84 17.95 -15.69
N GLY A 93 12.05 16.64 -15.90
CA GLY A 93 13.26 15.91 -15.52
C GLY A 93 14.41 15.95 -16.54
N SER A 94 14.17 16.48 -17.75
CA SER A 94 15.11 16.48 -18.88
C SER A 94 15.22 17.91 -19.45
N ILE A 95 16.38 18.55 -19.32
CA ILE A 95 16.57 20.01 -19.44
C ILE A 95 15.86 20.67 -20.65
N ASP A 96 15.35 21.87 -20.36
CA ASP A 96 14.72 22.90 -21.20
C ASP A 96 13.19 22.85 -21.34
N SER A 97 12.55 23.95 -20.94
CA SER A 97 11.10 24.06 -20.68
C SER A 97 10.37 24.90 -21.74
N SER A 98 11.06 25.27 -22.81
CA SER A 98 10.60 26.23 -23.83
C SER A 98 10.10 25.59 -25.14
N SER A 99 10.18 24.26 -25.26
CA SER A 99 9.64 23.51 -26.41
C SER A 99 9.05 22.16 -25.98
N LEU A 100 7.88 22.18 -25.33
CA LEU A 100 7.08 20.96 -25.16
C LEU A 100 6.52 20.56 -26.53
N PRO A 101 6.88 19.38 -27.09
CA PRO A 101 6.24 18.90 -28.30
C PRO A 101 4.77 18.58 -28.01
N VAL A 102 3.90 18.89 -28.98
CA VAL A 102 2.58 18.23 -29.06
C VAL A 102 2.83 16.72 -29.13
N ALA A 103 1.93 15.92 -28.55
CA ALA A 103 2.15 14.49 -28.36
C ALA A 103 2.22 13.71 -29.69
N GLU A 104 3.39 13.68 -30.33
CA GLU A 104 3.66 12.81 -31.49
C GLU A 104 3.93 11.37 -31.03
N GLU A 105 3.35 10.42 -31.77
CA GLU A 105 3.15 9.02 -31.38
C GLU A 105 4.42 8.14 -31.39
N GLY A 106 5.62 8.73 -31.45
CA GLY A 106 6.86 8.00 -31.78
C GLY A 106 7.59 7.30 -30.64
N VAL A 107 7.79 7.96 -29.49
CA VAL A 107 8.71 7.47 -28.41
C VAL A 107 7.97 7.04 -27.13
N SER A 108 6.67 7.33 -27.07
CA SER A 108 5.77 6.93 -25.98
C SER A 108 5.14 5.55 -26.24
N VAL A 109 4.92 5.19 -27.51
CA VAL A 109 4.07 4.06 -27.91
C VAL A 109 4.70 2.70 -27.61
N GLU A 110 5.99 2.47 -27.86
CA GLU A 110 6.65 1.19 -27.51
C GLU A 110 6.67 0.94 -26.00
N ARG A 111 6.98 1.95 -25.17
CA ARG A 111 6.95 1.80 -23.70
C ARG A 111 5.54 1.53 -23.17
N ASN A 112 4.53 2.18 -23.75
CA ASN A 112 3.13 1.88 -23.44
C ASN A 112 2.76 0.45 -23.87
N ARG A 113 3.21 -0.04 -25.03
CA ARG A 113 2.96 -1.42 -25.49
C ARG A 113 3.59 -2.48 -24.59
N GLU A 114 4.82 -2.29 -24.12
CA GLU A 114 5.45 -3.21 -23.17
C GLU A 114 4.77 -3.19 -21.79
N PHE A 115 4.43 -2.01 -21.29
CA PHE A 115 3.67 -1.88 -20.03
C PHE A 115 2.30 -2.56 -20.13
N LEU A 116 1.56 -2.35 -21.22
CA LEU A 116 0.27 -3.03 -21.47
C LEU A 116 0.40 -4.55 -21.54
N LYS A 117 1.50 -5.09 -22.10
CA LYS A 117 1.79 -6.54 -22.04
C LYS A 117 2.03 -7.02 -20.60
N PHE A 118 2.78 -6.27 -19.79
CA PHE A 118 2.99 -6.63 -18.38
C PHE A 118 1.68 -6.60 -17.59
N VAL A 119 0.82 -5.61 -17.82
CA VAL A 119 -0.54 -5.55 -17.27
C VAL A 119 -1.34 -6.77 -17.69
N GLN A 120 -1.37 -7.11 -18.99
CA GLN A 120 -2.13 -8.25 -19.50
C GLN A 120 -1.67 -9.58 -18.89
N ASN A 121 -0.36 -9.83 -18.79
CA ASN A 121 0.18 -11.03 -18.15
C ASN A 121 -0.22 -11.11 -16.65
N CYS A 122 -0.25 -9.96 -15.96
CA CYS A 122 -0.71 -9.90 -14.56
C CYS A 122 -2.21 -10.20 -14.45
N VAL A 123 -3.03 -9.67 -15.36
CA VAL A 123 -4.48 -9.95 -15.40
C VAL A 123 -4.73 -11.44 -15.66
N GLU A 124 -4.06 -12.04 -16.64
CA GLU A 124 -4.18 -13.47 -16.92
C GLU A 124 -3.81 -14.32 -15.69
N LEU A 125 -2.69 -14.04 -15.03
CA LEU A 125 -2.31 -14.73 -13.80
C LEU A 125 -3.37 -14.61 -12.69
N LEU A 126 -3.99 -13.42 -12.53
CA LEU A 126 -5.04 -13.18 -11.54
C LEU A 126 -6.34 -13.93 -11.88
N GLU A 127 -6.73 -13.97 -13.15
CA GLU A 127 -7.87 -14.77 -13.64
C GLU A 127 -7.64 -16.28 -13.45
N LEU A 128 -6.41 -16.76 -13.65
CA LEU A 128 -6.03 -18.15 -13.35
C LEU A 128 -6.08 -18.45 -11.84
N PHE A 129 -5.75 -17.48 -10.98
CA PHE A 129 -5.99 -17.53 -9.53
C PHE A 129 -7.47 -17.42 -9.13
N GLY A 130 -8.38 -17.18 -10.08
CA GLY A 130 -9.81 -16.99 -9.79
C GLY A 130 -10.14 -15.66 -9.11
N MET A 131 -9.27 -14.65 -9.21
CA MET A 131 -9.51 -13.33 -8.63
C MET A 131 -10.40 -12.48 -9.53
N PRO A 132 -11.36 -11.72 -8.99
CA PRO A 132 -12.11 -10.74 -9.77
C PRO A 132 -11.18 -9.59 -10.18
N VAL A 133 -11.08 -9.35 -11.49
CA VAL A 133 -10.34 -8.24 -12.10
C VAL A 133 -11.33 -7.32 -12.82
N LEU A 134 -11.31 -6.05 -12.47
CA LEU A 134 -12.20 -5.02 -13.01
C LEU A 134 -11.37 -3.98 -13.78
N LYS A 135 -11.95 -3.41 -14.84
CA LYS A 135 -11.33 -2.34 -15.64
C LYS A 135 -12.04 -1.02 -15.42
N ALA A 136 -11.29 0.01 -15.04
CA ALA A 136 -11.78 1.37 -14.94
C ALA A 136 -12.07 1.97 -16.33
N LYS A 137 -12.89 3.03 -16.37
CA LYS A 137 -13.02 3.90 -17.54
C LYS A 137 -11.78 4.78 -17.72
N GLY A 138 -11.36 5.40 -16.63
CA GLY A 138 -10.15 6.21 -16.53
C GLY A 138 -9.10 5.54 -15.66
N GLU A 139 -9.27 5.65 -14.34
CA GLU A 139 -8.18 5.48 -13.38
C GLU A 139 -8.55 4.43 -12.33
N ALA A 140 -7.59 3.58 -11.95
CA ALA A 140 -7.84 2.47 -11.03
C ALA A 140 -8.25 2.98 -9.64
N GLU A 141 -7.62 4.04 -9.14
CA GLU A 141 -7.91 4.72 -7.89
C GLU A 141 -9.37 5.22 -7.82
N ALA A 142 -9.92 5.68 -8.95
CA ALA A 142 -11.29 6.18 -9.05
C ALA A 142 -12.33 5.05 -8.92
N LEU A 143 -12.13 3.94 -9.62
CA LEU A 143 -13.02 2.77 -9.49
C LEU A 143 -12.82 2.05 -8.14
N CYS A 144 -11.62 2.04 -7.56
CA CYS A 144 -11.40 1.58 -6.19
C CYS A 144 -12.23 2.40 -5.19
N ALA A 145 -12.19 3.73 -5.31
CA ALA A 145 -12.94 4.65 -4.46
C ALA A 145 -14.46 4.48 -4.60
N GLN A 146 -14.98 4.34 -5.82
CA GLN A 146 -16.38 4.04 -6.09
C GLN A 146 -16.81 2.74 -5.38
N LEU A 147 -16.08 1.64 -5.57
CA LEU A 147 -16.41 0.35 -4.94
C LEU A 147 -16.42 0.44 -3.40
N ASN A 148 -15.60 1.31 -2.81
CA ASN A 148 -15.56 1.52 -1.36
C ASN A 148 -16.63 2.49 -0.85
N SER A 149 -16.98 3.51 -1.62
CA SER A 149 -18.06 4.44 -1.28
C SER A 149 -19.43 3.75 -1.35
N GLU A 150 -19.64 2.88 -2.34
CA GLU A 150 -20.84 2.05 -2.55
C GLU A 150 -20.93 0.83 -1.60
N GLY A 151 -19.83 0.42 -0.95
CA GLY A 151 -19.80 -0.70 0.00
C GLY A 151 -19.58 -2.09 -0.65
N HIS A 152 -19.14 -2.13 -1.90
CA HIS A 152 -18.70 -3.35 -2.58
C HIS A 152 -17.34 -3.85 -2.08
N VAL A 153 -16.48 -2.96 -1.58
CA VAL A 153 -15.25 -3.29 -0.84
C VAL A 153 -15.14 -2.49 0.45
N ASP A 154 -14.44 -3.03 1.43
CA ASP A 154 -14.31 -2.44 2.77
C ASP A 154 -13.12 -1.47 2.86
N ALA A 155 -12.11 -1.62 1.99
CA ALA A 155 -10.98 -0.68 1.86
C ALA A 155 -10.35 -0.68 0.44
N CYS A 156 -9.66 0.40 0.10
CA CYS A 156 -8.83 0.54 -1.10
C CYS A 156 -7.33 0.42 -0.77
N ILE A 157 -6.57 -0.40 -1.50
CA ILE A 157 -5.12 -0.52 -1.37
C ILE A 157 -4.47 0.25 -2.53
N THR A 158 -4.07 1.50 -2.27
CA THR A 158 -3.31 2.36 -3.19
C THR A 158 -2.51 3.40 -2.40
N ALA A 159 -1.36 3.82 -2.94
CA ALA A 159 -0.59 4.94 -2.40
C ALA A 159 -0.95 6.29 -3.04
N ASP A 160 -1.85 6.30 -4.03
CA ASP A 160 -2.36 7.54 -4.59
C ASP A 160 -3.40 8.17 -3.67
N SER A 161 -3.22 9.44 -3.35
CA SER A 161 -4.16 10.19 -2.49
C SER A 161 -5.46 10.55 -3.19
N ASP A 162 -5.49 10.51 -4.52
CA ASP A 162 -6.65 10.92 -5.31
C ASP A 162 -7.86 9.97 -5.10
N ALA A 163 -7.63 8.77 -4.56
CA ALA A 163 -8.68 7.90 -4.02
C ALA A 163 -9.63 8.64 -3.04
N PHE A 164 -9.13 9.55 -2.21
CA PHE A 164 -9.99 10.36 -1.32
C PHE A 164 -10.81 11.42 -2.06
N LEU A 165 -10.32 11.93 -3.18
CA LEU A 165 -11.01 12.94 -4.00
C LEU A 165 -12.16 12.26 -4.76
N PHE A 166 -11.92 11.04 -5.27
CA PHE A 166 -12.95 10.14 -5.79
C PHE A 166 -13.86 9.51 -4.69
N GLY A 167 -13.69 9.88 -3.41
CA GLY A 167 -14.63 9.54 -2.35
C GLY A 167 -14.40 8.23 -1.59
N ALA A 168 -13.18 7.67 -1.62
CA ALA A 168 -12.84 6.50 -0.80
C ALA A 168 -13.02 6.81 0.71
N LYS A 169 -13.64 5.87 1.43
CA LYS A 169 -13.88 5.96 2.88
C LYS A 169 -12.73 5.41 3.71
N CYS A 170 -12.05 4.37 3.22
CA CYS A 170 -10.88 3.76 3.84
C CYS A 170 -9.79 3.46 2.80
N VAL A 171 -8.59 4.02 2.99
CA VAL A 171 -7.42 3.80 2.13
C VAL A 171 -6.29 3.17 2.96
N ILE A 172 -5.69 2.12 2.42
CA ILE A 172 -4.51 1.43 2.95
C ILE A 172 -3.35 1.77 2.02
N LYS A 173 -2.50 2.68 2.49
CA LYS A 173 -1.51 3.37 1.64
C LYS A 173 -0.44 2.44 1.06
N SER A 174 -0.06 1.41 1.81
CA SER A 174 0.91 0.41 1.36
C SER A 174 0.76 -0.88 2.14
N ILE A 175 1.13 -1.99 1.51
CA ILE A 175 1.23 -3.30 2.15
C ILE A 175 2.63 -3.85 1.89
N THR A 176 3.36 -4.14 2.96
CA THR A 176 4.67 -4.77 2.97
C THR A 176 4.51 -6.20 3.51
N PRO A 177 4.29 -7.23 2.66
CA PRO A 177 3.84 -8.55 3.12
C PRO A 177 4.77 -9.24 4.13
N ASN A 178 6.04 -8.87 4.16
CA ASN A 178 7.06 -9.44 5.05
C ASN A 178 7.41 -8.56 6.25
N SER A 179 6.74 -7.42 6.45
CA SER A 179 6.97 -6.58 7.62
C SER A 179 6.23 -7.11 8.86
N LYS A 180 6.76 -6.75 10.04
CA LYS A 180 6.05 -6.83 11.33
C LYS A 180 5.20 -5.58 11.58
N GLU A 181 5.36 -4.56 10.74
CA GLU A 181 4.67 -3.28 10.89
C GLU A 181 3.17 -3.42 10.65
N PRO A 182 2.35 -2.66 11.38
CA PRO A 182 0.92 -2.55 11.14
C PRO A 182 0.63 -1.89 9.79
N PHE A 183 -0.59 -2.08 9.28
CA PHE A 183 -1.06 -1.39 8.09
C PHE A 183 -1.27 0.10 8.36
N GLU A 184 -0.76 0.95 7.47
CA GLU A 184 -0.99 2.40 7.50
C GLU A 184 -2.36 2.71 6.87
N CYS A 185 -3.41 2.65 7.69
CA CYS A 185 -4.80 2.83 7.30
C CYS A 185 -5.26 4.27 7.54
N TYR A 186 -6.04 4.82 6.62
CA TYR A 186 -6.59 6.16 6.68
C TYR A 186 -8.11 6.11 6.46
N TYR A 187 -8.89 6.66 7.39
CA TYR A 187 -10.34 6.76 7.26
C TYR A 187 -10.75 8.21 7.05
N ILE A 188 -11.66 8.45 6.11
CA ILE A 188 -12.17 9.80 5.86
C ILE A 188 -12.81 10.40 7.12
N SER A 189 -13.45 9.58 7.96
CA SER A 189 -14.03 10.02 9.25
C SER A 189 -13.00 10.56 10.25
N ASP A 190 -11.78 10.03 10.27
CA ASP A 190 -10.72 10.52 11.16
C ASP A 190 -10.11 11.82 10.62
N ILE A 191 -10.00 11.94 9.30
CA ILE A 191 -9.56 13.15 8.59
C ILE A 191 -10.60 14.28 8.80
N GLU A 192 -11.89 13.96 8.69
CA GLU A 192 -13.00 14.88 8.96
C GLU A 192 -13.01 15.34 10.42
N ALA A 193 -12.93 14.41 11.38
CA ALA A 193 -12.89 14.75 12.80
C ALA A 193 -11.64 15.55 13.20
N GLY A 194 -10.52 15.32 12.50
CA GLY A 194 -9.22 15.90 12.82
C GLY A 194 -8.90 17.24 12.16
N LEU A 195 -9.28 17.42 10.90
CA LEU A 195 -8.99 18.62 10.10
C LEU A 195 -10.24 19.41 9.71
N GLY A 196 -11.45 18.87 9.91
CA GLY A 196 -12.70 19.44 9.39
C GLY A 196 -12.85 19.31 7.87
N LEU A 197 -12.02 18.50 7.22
CA LEU A 197 -11.98 18.39 5.76
C LEU A 197 -12.78 17.18 5.26
N LYS A 198 -13.62 17.44 4.26
CA LYS A 198 -14.47 16.45 3.58
C LYS A 198 -14.17 16.43 2.06
N ARG A 199 -14.79 15.54 1.28
CA ARG A 199 -14.50 15.32 -0.17
C ARG A 199 -14.32 16.62 -0.97
N LYS A 200 -15.29 17.55 -0.94
CA LYS A 200 -15.19 18.82 -1.70
C LYS A 200 -14.07 19.75 -1.21
N HIS A 201 -13.73 19.71 0.08
CA HIS A 201 -12.57 20.45 0.62
C HIS A 201 -11.23 19.84 0.16
N LEU A 202 -11.14 18.51 0.04
CA LEU A 202 -9.94 17.84 -0.46
C LEU A 202 -9.73 18.11 -1.97
N ILE A 203 -10.80 18.13 -2.75
CA ILE A 203 -10.80 18.58 -4.16
C ILE A 203 -10.36 20.06 -4.25
N ALA A 204 -10.90 20.94 -3.40
CA ALA A 204 -10.48 22.34 -3.35
C ALA A 204 -8.98 22.50 -3.02
N ILE A 205 -8.42 21.71 -2.10
CA ILE A 205 -6.97 21.69 -1.82
C ILE A 205 -6.19 21.22 -3.05
N SER A 206 -6.65 20.19 -3.77
CA SER A 206 -5.93 19.63 -4.93
C SER A 206 -5.92 20.56 -6.15
N LEU A 207 -6.95 21.40 -6.30
CA LEU A 207 -6.96 22.49 -7.28
C LEU A 207 -6.00 23.62 -6.88
N LEU A 208 -5.97 24.01 -5.61
CA LEU A 208 -5.12 25.11 -5.13
C LEU A 208 -3.62 24.78 -5.11
N VAL A 209 -3.26 23.53 -4.80
CA VAL A 209 -1.86 23.07 -4.60
C VAL A 209 -1.30 22.33 -5.82
N GLY A 210 -2.16 21.90 -6.74
CA GLY A 210 -1.83 21.01 -7.86
C GLY A 210 -2.05 19.52 -7.53
N ASN A 211 -2.22 18.73 -8.57
CA ASN A 211 -2.63 17.32 -8.55
C ASN A 211 -2.01 16.57 -9.76
N ASP A 212 -2.56 15.41 -10.13
CA ASP A 212 -2.06 14.59 -11.25
C ASP A 212 -2.50 15.06 -12.65
N HIS A 213 -3.40 16.04 -12.74
CA HIS A 213 -3.99 16.60 -13.97
C HIS A 213 -3.53 18.04 -14.23
N ASP A 214 -3.43 18.86 -13.18
CA ASP A 214 -2.75 20.15 -13.19
C ASP A 214 -1.59 20.13 -12.18
N LEU A 215 -0.37 20.27 -12.68
CA LEU A 215 0.87 20.19 -11.90
C LEU A 215 1.19 21.45 -11.08
N ASN A 216 0.59 22.59 -11.42
CA ASN A 216 0.95 23.88 -10.85
C ASN A 216 -0.08 24.36 -9.83
N GLY A 217 -1.36 24.07 -10.03
CA GLY A 217 -2.43 24.67 -9.23
C GLY A 217 -2.37 26.20 -9.32
N VAL A 218 -2.67 26.88 -8.21
CA VAL A 218 -2.57 28.34 -8.15
C VAL A 218 -1.16 28.76 -7.73
N GLN A 219 -0.50 29.56 -8.57
CA GLN A 219 0.93 29.85 -8.38
C GLN A 219 1.24 30.50 -7.02
N GLY A 220 2.06 29.79 -6.22
CA GLY A 220 2.50 30.26 -4.92
C GLY A 220 1.45 30.13 -3.81
N ILE A 221 0.40 29.34 -4.01
CA ILE A 221 -0.36 28.73 -2.91
C ILE A 221 0.29 27.36 -2.60
N GLY A 222 0.48 27.08 -1.31
CA GLY A 222 1.02 25.81 -0.82
C GLY A 222 0.05 25.19 0.17
N LEU A 223 0.31 23.94 0.58
CA LEU A 223 -0.62 23.12 1.36
C LEU A 223 -1.14 23.82 2.63
N ASP A 224 -0.27 24.44 3.43
CA ASP A 224 -0.68 25.17 4.64
C ASP A 224 -1.62 26.36 4.35
N THR A 225 -1.39 27.06 3.24
CA THR A 225 -2.20 28.21 2.80
C THR A 225 -3.54 27.72 2.26
N ALA A 226 -3.54 26.65 1.46
CA ALA A 226 -4.76 26.03 0.94
C ALA A 226 -5.64 25.49 2.08
N LEU A 227 -5.05 24.79 3.05
CA LEU A 227 -5.73 24.30 4.25
C LEU A 227 -6.42 25.42 5.03
N GLN A 228 -5.67 26.49 5.36
CA GLN A 228 -6.22 27.66 6.08
C GLN A 228 -7.33 28.38 5.30
N PHE A 229 -7.31 28.31 3.97
CA PHE A 229 -8.31 28.89 3.10
C PHE A 229 -9.57 28.03 3.04
N VAL A 230 -9.47 26.72 2.74
CA VAL A 230 -10.66 25.86 2.61
C VAL A 230 -11.41 25.70 3.93
N GLN A 231 -10.73 25.74 5.08
CA GLN A 231 -11.35 25.71 6.42
C GLN A 231 -12.21 26.95 6.75
N LYS A 232 -12.29 27.96 5.88
CA LYS A 232 -13.19 29.12 6.05
C LYS A 232 -14.59 28.92 5.48
N PHE A 233 -14.79 27.88 4.69
CA PHE A 233 -16.04 27.61 3.99
C PHE A 233 -16.66 26.32 4.52
N SER A 234 -17.97 26.15 4.31
CA SER A 234 -18.57 24.82 4.42
C SER A 234 -18.32 24.00 3.15
N GLU A 235 -18.56 22.69 3.25
CA GLU A 235 -18.36 21.74 2.14
C GLU A 235 -19.15 22.12 0.88
N ASP A 236 -20.38 22.58 1.05
CA ASP A 236 -21.25 22.92 -0.09
C ASP A 236 -20.95 24.30 -0.68
N GLU A 237 -20.28 25.17 0.08
CA GLU A 237 -19.90 26.52 -0.35
C GLU A 237 -18.50 26.57 -1.01
N ILE A 238 -17.56 25.69 -0.66
CA ILE A 238 -16.15 25.84 -1.05
C ILE A 238 -15.93 25.89 -2.57
N LEU A 239 -16.52 24.96 -3.33
CA LEU A 239 -16.31 24.92 -4.78
C LEU A 239 -16.93 26.13 -5.47
N LYS A 240 -18.15 26.53 -5.06
CA LYS A 240 -18.79 27.76 -5.55
C LYS A 240 -17.93 28.99 -5.22
N SER A 241 -17.39 29.07 -4.00
CA SER A 241 -16.55 30.19 -3.58
C SER A 241 -15.24 30.27 -4.35
N LEU A 242 -14.69 29.13 -4.80
CA LEU A 242 -13.55 29.11 -5.73
C LEU A 242 -13.92 29.65 -7.12
N HIS A 243 -15.10 29.33 -7.66
CA HIS A 243 -15.60 29.96 -8.89
C HIS A 243 -15.78 31.46 -8.73
N ASP A 244 -16.52 31.90 -7.70
CA ASP A 244 -16.81 33.31 -7.45
C ASP A 244 -15.48 34.12 -7.39
N ILE A 245 -14.48 33.65 -6.64
CA ILE A 245 -13.15 34.27 -6.56
C ILE A 245 -12.36 34.19 -7.88
N GLY A 246 -12.45 33.06 -8.60
CA GLY A 246 -11.78 32.87 -9.89
C GLY A 246 -12.27 33.86 -10.96
N TYR A 247 -13.58 34.12 -11.02
CA TYR A 247 -14.19 35.12 -11.91
C TYR A 247 -14.04 36.57 -11.41
N GLY A 248 -13.48 36.78 -10.22
CA GLY A 248 -13.19 38.11 -9.66
C GLY A 248 -14.23 38.67 -8.69
N ASP A 249 -15.34 37.95 -8.46
CA ASP A 249 -16.30 38.24 -7.40
C ASP A 249 -15.69 37.88 -6.04
N THR A 250 -14.89 38.80 -5.50
CA THR A 250 -14.25 38.62 -4.19
C THR A 250 -15.31 38.68 -3.10
N PRO A 251 -15.51 37.62 -2.29
CA PRO A 251 -16.45 37.66 -1.18
C PRO A 251 -16.06 38.78 -0.23
N GLN A 252 -16.98 39.71 0.02
CA GLN A 252 -16.86 40.62 1.15
C GLN A 252 -16.71 39.76 2.40
N CYS A 253 -15.61 39.98 3.13
CA CYS A 253 -15.13 39.16 4.24
C CYS A 253 -16.29 38.54 5.04
N LEU A 254 -16.44 37.21 5.02
CA LEU A 254 -17.59 36.55 5.64
C LEU A 254 -17.71 36.96 7.12
N ASP A 255 -18.81 37.63 7.47
CA ASP A 255 -19.28 37.81 8.84
C ASP A 255 -19.78 36.46 9.39
N LEU A 256 -18.83 35.54 9.62
CA LEU A 256 -19.05 34.24 10.22
C LEU A 256 -19.32 34.37 11.73
N LYS A 257 -20.57 34.72 12.02
CA LYS A 257 -21.34 34.42 13.24
C LYS A 257 -20.52 34.14 14.51
N TYR A 258 -20.19 35.20 15.25
CA TYR A 258 -20.25 35.12 16.71
C TYR A 258 -21.73 35.16 17.12
N THR A 259 -22.24 34.09 17.71
CA THR A 259 -23.53 34.11 18.41
C THR A 259 -23.36 34.81 19.76
N ASP A 260 -24.18 35.83 20.01
CA ASP A 260 -24.46 36.59 21.25
C ASP A 260 -23.45 36.54 22.42
N ASP A 261 -23.05 37.67 23.00
CA ASP A 261 -23.97 38.73 23.46
C ASP A 261 -23.41 40.17 23.36
N ALA A 262 -24.33 41.14 23.58
CA ALA A 262 -24.13 42.60 23.74
C ALA A 262 -24.11 43.50 22.48
N ARG A 263 -25.31 43.98 22.10
CA ARG A 263 -25.55 45.14 21.21
C ARG A 263 -25.11 46.48 21.82
N VAL A 264 -25.03 47.51 20.96
CA VAL A 264 -24.98 48.97 21.24
C VAL A 264 -23.60 49.46 21.74
N CYS A 265 -22.87 50.39 21.09
CA CYS A 265 -23.28 51.74 20.70
C CYS A 265 -22.29 52.46 19.74
N SER A 266 -22.84 53.46 19.02
CA SER A 266 -22.26 54.74 18.57
C SER A 266 -20.96 54.84 17.75
N ASN A 267 -21.10 55.60 16.65
CA ASN A 267 -20.01 56.33 16.00
C ASN A 267 -19.36 57.34 16.99
N GLU A 268 -18.13 57.09 17.41
CA GLU A 268 -17.23 58.14 17.91
C GLU A 268 -15.84 58.03 17.28
N SER A 269 -15.57 58.92 16.34
CA SER A 269 -14.24 59.18 15.76
C SER A 269 -13.42 60.10 16.68
N SER A 270 -13.16 59.67 17.92
CA SER A 270 -12.22 60.34 18.82
C SER A 270 -10.83 59.67 18.77
N PRO A 271 -9.72 60.44 18.74
CA PRO A 271 -8.37 59.88 18.68
C PRO A 271 -7.98 59.23 20.03
N LYS A 272 -8.31 57.95 20.17
CA LYS A 272 -8.05 57.14 21.38
C LYS A 272 -6.57 57.22 21.78
N LYS A 273 -6.28 57.99 22.85
CA LYS A 273 -4.92 58.23 23.37
C LYS A 273 -4.21 56.91 23.65
N LYS A 274 -3.04 56.71 23.03
CA LYS A 274 -2.17 55.54 23.26
C LYS A 274 -1.86 55.43 24.75
N SER A 275 -2.20 54.31 25.38
CA SER A 275 -1.75 54.01 26.74
C SER A 275 -0.22 53.86 26.76
N SER A 276 0.47 54.73 27.49
CA SER A 276 1.92 54.62 27.68
C SER A 276 2.24 53.38 28.53
N HIS A 277 3.38 52.73 28.25
CA HIS A 277 3.84 51.54 28.95
C HIS A 277 5.30 51.70 29.36
N CYS A 278 5.68 51.12 30.49
CA CYS A 278 7.01 51.26 31.03
C CYS A 278 8.00 50.41 30.23
N SER A 279 9.10 51.01 29.78
CA SER A 279 10.10 50.31 28.98
C SER A 279 10.81 49.17 29.73
N PHE A 280 10.78 49.19 31.07
CA PHE A 280 11.40 48.17 31.92
C PHE A 280 10.47 46.98 32.22
N CYS A 281 9.29 47.21 32.82
CA CYS A 281 8.34 46.13 33.17
C CYS A 281 7.27 45.82 32.12
N GLY A 282 7.03 46.72 31.16
CA GLY A 282 5.98 46.54 30.14
C GLY A 282 4.56 46.84 30.59
N HIS A 283 4.32 47.16 31.87
CA HIS A 283 3.00 47.51 32.41
C HIS A 283 2.58 48.95 32.06
N PRO A 284 1.26 49.28 32.08
CA PRO A 284 0.76 50.63 31.83
C PRO A 284 1.36 51.67 32.78
N GLY A 285 1.63 52.87 32.27
CA GLY A 285 2.39 53.93 32.96
C GLY A 285 3.79 54.12 32.36
N SER A 286 4.39 55.30 32.52
CA SER A 286 5.74 55.56 31.98
C SER A 286 6.85 55.15 32.95
N LYS A 287 8.08 54.90 32.45
CA LYS A 287 9.25 54.60 33.32
C LYS A 287 9.49 55.71 34.36
N ARG A 288 9.21 56.98 34.03
CA ARG A 288 9.34 58.10 34.98
C ARG A 288 8.26 58.08 36.07
N VAL A 289 7.04 57.63 35.73
CA VAL A 289 5.95 57.47 36.70
C VAL A 289 6.25 56.31 37.64
N HIS A 290 6.67 55.15 37.11
CA HIS A 290 7.04 53.98 37.94
C HIS A 290 8.36 54.14 38.71
N PHE A 291 9.07 55.24 38.54
CA PHE A 291 10.23 55.62 39.37
C PHE A 291 9.82 56.54 40.52
N LYS A 292 8.64 57.18 40.44
CA LYS A 292 8.09 58.07 41.47
C LYS A 292 6.99 57.40 42.31
N PHE A 293 6.33 56.40 41.75
CA PHE A 293 5.27 55.60 42.38
C PHE A 293 5.51 54.13 42.06
N SER A 294 5.28 53.23 43.03
CA SER A 294 5.43 51.79 42.82
C SER A 294 4.49 51.27 41.72
N CYS A 295 4.96 50.30 40.93
CA CYS A 295 4.18 49.75 39.83
C CYS A 295 3.20 48.69 40.36
N GLU A 296 1.89 48.97 40.33
CA GLU A 296 0.81 48.11 40.87
C GLU A 296 0.83 46.65 40.38
N PHE A 297 1.44 46.41 39.21
CA PHE A 297 1.54 45.10 38.55
C PHE A 297 2.90 44.41 38.78
N CYS A 298 3.88 45.08 39.39
CA CYS A 298 5.16 44.50 39.78
C CYS A 298 5.16 44.21 41.28
N ASN A 299 4.72 43.00 41.63
CA ASN A 299 4.75 42.32 42.95
C ASN A 299 4.54 43.18 44.22
N LYS A 300 3.44 42.91 44.95
CA LYS A 300 2.99 43.65 46.14
C LYS A 300 3.78 43.33 47.42
N GLY A 301 5.11 43.44 47.41
CA GLY A 301 5.93 43.23 48.61
C GLY A 301 7.27 43.96 48.53
N ASP A 302 7.45 44.96 49.41
CA ASP A 302 8.64 45.69 49.88
C ASP A 302 9.79 46.05 48.92
N ILE A 303 9.64 45.81 47.62
CA ILE A 303 10.60 46.17 46.58
C ILE A 303 10.04 47.35 45.79
N ASP A 304 10.45 48.57 46.16
CA ASP A 304 10.14 49.79 45.41
C ASP A 304 10.85 49.80 44.04
N GLY A 305 10.24 49.15 43.05
CA GLY A 305 10.76 49.17 41.68
C GLY A 305 9.98 48.34 40.66
N CYS A 306 10.16 48.70 39.38
CA CYS A 306 9.76 47.84 38.28
C CYS A 306 10.64 46.59 38.20
N ILE A 307 10.05 45.42 37.99
CA ILE A 307 10.77 44.20 37.59
C ILE A 307 11.03 44.25 36.07
N LYS A 308 12.16 43.70 35.60
CA LYS A 308 12.47 43.61 34.16
C LYS A 308 11.50 42.65 33.48
N LYS A 309 10.86 43.08 32.38
CA LYS A 309 9.92 42.25 31.62
C LYS A 309 10.61 40.95 31.12
N PRO A 310 9.94 39.78 31.22
CA PRO A 310 10.46 38.54 30.67
C PRO A 310 10.50 38.55 29.13
N VAL A 311 11.29 37.66 28.55
CA VAL A 311 11.34 37.45 27.09
C VAL A 311 9.94 37.01 26.61
N GLY A 312 9.41 37.67 25.58
CA GLY A 312 8.07 37.39 25.06
C GLY A 312 6.91 38.03 25.83
N PHE A 313 7.16 38.91 26.80
CA PHE A 313 6.10 39.60 27.57
C PHE A 313 5.02 40.23 26.68
N LYS A 314 3.76 39.83 26.90
CA LYS A 314 2.56 40.41 26.28
C LYS A 314 1.81 41.23 27.34
N CYS A 315 1.57 42.51 27.08
CA CYS A 315 0.70 43.32 27.95
C CYS A 315 -0.77 42.88 27.78
N ASN A 316 -1.47 42.73 28.90
CA ASN A 316 -2.89 42.34 28.97
C ASN A 316 -3.85 43.53 29.20
N CYS A 317 -3.38 44.78 29.07
CA CYS A 317 -4.27 45.93 29.19
C CYS A 317 -5.25 45.99 27.99
N SER A 318 -6.47 46.48 28.24
CA SER A 318 -7.56 46.52 27.24
C SER A 318 -7.15 47.19 25.92
N TYR A 319 -6.34 48.26 25.98
CA TYR A 319 -5.84 48.94 24.77
C TYR A 319 -4.83 48.09 23.97
N CYS A 320 -3.89 47.42 24.63
CA CYS A 320 -2.92 46.56 23.94
C CYS A 320 -3.56 45.28 23.39
N ASP A 321 -4.55 44.71 24.09
CA ASP A 321 -5.30 43.57 23.57
C ASP A 321 -6.14 43.96 22.34
N LYS A 322 -6.90 45.06 22.40
CA LYS A 322 -7.64 45.59 21.24
C LYS A 322 -6.72 45.91 20.06
N ASN A 323 -5.59 46.58 20.29
CA ASN A 323 -4.64 46.90 19.21
C ASN A 323 -3.93 45.66 18.64
N ARG A 324 -3.75 44.59 19.45
CA ARG A 324 -3.25 43.30 18.97
C ARG A 324 -4.29 42.62 18.09
N LYS A 325 -5.54 42.52 18.55
CA LYS A 325 -6.68 41.98 17.78
C LYS A 325 -6.89 42.74 16.46
N GLU A 326 -6.89 44.07 16.47
CA GLU A 326 -6.95 44.90 15.25
C GLU A 326 -5.79 44.62 14.27
N LYS A 327 -4.57 44.36 14.78
CA LYS A 327 -3.43 44.00 13.94
C LYS A 327 -3.50 42.58 13.41
N GLU A 328 -4.05 41.65 14.18
CA GLU A 328 -4.29 40.27 13.77
C GLU A 328 -5.40 40.21 12.72
N GLN A 329 -6.51 40.95 12.92
CA GLN A 329 -7.57 41.19 11.94
C GLN A 329 -6.99 41.73 10.62
N LYS A 330 -6.24 42.85 10.67
CA LYS A 330 -5.61 43.43 9.47
C LYS A 330 -4.60 42.51 8.80
N ARG A 331 -3.91 41.65 9.55
CA ARG A 331 -3.02 40.63 8.97
C ARG A 331 -3.83 39.55 8.24
N HIS A 332 -4.94 39.11 8.81
CA HIS A 332 -5.85 38.15 8.20
C HIS A 332 -6.50 38.72 6.93
N GLU A 333 -7.02 39.95 6.97
CA GLU A 333 -7.56 40.67 5.80
C GLU A 333 -6.51 40.81 4.67
N ASN A 334 -5.30 41.28 5.00
CA ASN A 334 -4.21 41.41 4.03
C ASN A 334 -3.71 40.05 3.51
N TRP A 335 -3.84 38.98 4.27
CA TRP A 335 -3.53 37.61 3.83
C TRP A 335 -4.63 37.09 2.90
N TRP A 336 -5.90 37.27 3.27
CA TRP A 336 -7.07 36.89 2.48
C TRP A 336 -7.04 37.51 1.09
N ILE A 337 -6.87 38.84 1.02
CA ILE A 337 -6.75 39.58 -0.25
C ILE A 337 -5.59 39.03 -1.09
N LYS A 338 -4.44 38.68 -0.49
CA LYS A 338 -3.31 38.09 -1.22
C LYS A 338 -3.59 36.67 -1.75
N VAL A 339 -4.43 35.89 -1.06
CA VAL A 339 -4.84 34.56 -1.52
C VAL A 339 -5.85 34.69 -2.65
N CYS A 340 -6.92 35.48 -2.47
CA CYS A 340 -7.91 35.75 -3.52
C CYS A 340 -7.25 36.31 -4.79
N ASN A 341 -6.39 37.33 -4.67
CA ASN A 341 -5.70 37.91 -5.83
C ASN A 341 -4.84 36.88 -6.60
N LYS A 342 -4.24 35.89 -5.92
CA LYS A 342 -3.52 34.81 -6.63
C LYS A 342 -4.46 33.92 -7.41
N ILE A 343 -5.60 33.56 -6.81
CA ILE A 343 -6.63 32.73 -7.43
C ILE A 343 -7.20 33.44 -8.68
N THR A 344 -7.58 34.71 -8.57
CA THR A 344 -8.10 35.52 -9.70
C THR A 344 -7.05 35.82 -10.78
N MET A 345 -5.75 35.67 -10.48
CA MET A 345 -4.67 35.81 -11.48
C MET A 345 -4.39 34.52 -12.26
N GLU A 346 -4.89 33.37 -11.81
CA GLU A 346 -4.67 32.08 -12.45
C GLU A 346 -5.67 31.89 -13.60
N SER A 347 -5.18 31.65 -14.81
CA SER A 347 -6.03 31.50 -15.99
C SER A 347 -6.79 30.17 -15.96
N ASN A 348 -8.09 30.19 -16.25
CA ASN A 348 -8.98 29.01 -16.25
C ASN A 348 -9.04 28.30 -14.88
N PHE A 349 -9.09 29.09 -13.79
CA PHE A 349 -9.33 28.58 -12.44
C PHE A 349 -10.75 28.96 -11.94
N PRO A 350 -11.48 28.03 -11.27
CA PRO A 350 -11.17 26.60 -11.12
C PRO A 350 -11.32 25.85 -12.46
N ASN A 351 -10.75 24.64 -12.54
CA ASN A 351 -10.88 23.78 -13.71
C ASN A 351 -12.06 22.81 -13.53
N ASP A 352 -13.12 23.05 -14.28
CA ASP A 352 -14.39 22.33 -14.15
C ASP A 352 -14.29 20.87 -14.61
N GLU A 353 -13.48 20.57 -15.64
CA GLU A 353 -13.25 19.19 -16.09
C GLU A 353 -12.62 18.33 -14.97
N ILE A 354 -11.71 18.91 -14.19
CA ILE A 354 -11.09 18.24 -13.03
C ILE A 354 -12.10 18.08 -11.88
N ILE A 355 -12.95 19.09 -11.64
CA ILE A 355 -14.01 19.03 -10.61
C ILE A 355 -15.03 17.94 -10.96
N GLU A 356 -15.58 17.96 -12.17
CA GLU A 356 -16.56 16.97 -12.65
C GLU A 356 -15.99 15.55 -12.60
N MET A 357 -14.73 15.37 -13.00
CA MET A 357 -14.04 14.09 -12.94
C MET A 357 -13.92 13.54 -11.52
N TYR A 358 -13.55 14.35 -10.52
CA TYR A 358 -13.47 13.89 -9.12
C TYR A 358 -14.83 13.76 -8.43
N ILE A 359 -15.88 14.46 -8.90
CA ILE A 359 -17.24 14.38 -8.34
C ILE A 359 -18.08 13.27 -8.98
N CYS A 360 -17.82 12.92 -10.24
CA CYS A 360 -18.49 11.81 -10.93
C CYS A 360 -18.34 10.51 -10.12
N ASP A 361 -19.43 9.76 -9.96
CA ASP A 361 -19.43 8.48 -9.23
C ASP A 361 -19.53 7.27 -10.20
N ASN A 362 -19.18 7.43 -11.48
CA ASN A 362 -19.36 6.39 -12.52
C ASN A 362 -18.06 6.04 -13.27
N HIS A 363 -17.16 5.34 -12.58
CA HIS A 363 -15.84 4.96 -13.08
C HIS A 363 -15.75 3.53 -13.61
N GLY A 364 -16.76 2.67 -13.38
CA GLY A 364 -16.82 1.30 -13.90
C GLY A 364 -17.41 1.18 -15.32
N GLN A 365 -17.11 0.08 -16.01
CA GLN A 365 -17.70 -0.29 -17.31
C GLN A 365 -18.95 -1.18 -17.20
N PHE A 366 -19.55 -1.28 -16.00
CA PHE A 366 -20.70 -2.13 -15.72
C PHE A 366 -21.99 -1.31 -15.72
N PRO A 367 -23.13 -1.83 -16.21
CA PRO A 367 -24.42 -1.17 -16.05
C PRO A 367 -24.79 -1.13 -14.56
N ALA A 368 -25.41 -0.03 -14.12
CA ALA A 368 -25.53 0.42 -12.72
C ALA A 368 -26.18 -0.57 -11.72
N ASN A 369 -26.75 -1.68 -12.20
CA ASN A 369 -27.43 -2.69 -11.37
C ASN A 369 -26.67 -4.04 -11.28
N ASN A 370 -25.44 -4.15 -11.83
CA ASN A 370 -24.79 -5.45 -12.07
C ASN A 370 -23.45 -5.67 -11.33
N VAL A 371 -23.14 -4.88 -10.30
CA VAL A 371 -21.96 -5.10 -9.42
C VAL A 371 -22.14 -6.33 -8.50
N SER A 372 -23.34 -6.94 -8.49
CA SER A 372 -23.64 -8.28 -7.95
C SER A 372 -22.84 -9.44 -8.58
N SER A 373 -21.83 -9.15 -9.41
CA SER A 373 -21.00 -10.09 -10.16
C SER A 373 -19.59 -10.30 -9.60
N ILE A 374 -19.15 -9.49 -8.60
CA ILE A 374 -17.84 -9.67 -7.95
C ILE A 374 -17.85 -11.01 -7.19
N SER A 375 -17.10 -11.98 -7.72
CA SER A 375 -17.01 -13.33 -7.18
C SER A 375 -15.57 -13.84 -7.28
N TRP A 376 -15.20 -14.70 -6.33
CA TRP A 376 -13.92 -15.40 -6.32
C TRP A 376 -14.16 -16.82 -6.81
N GLN A 377 -13.35 -17.26 -7.77
CA GLN A 377 -13.46 -18.55 -8.46
C GLN A 377 -12.37 -19.50 -7.96
N ILE A 378 -12.54 -20.80 -8.22
CA ILE A 378 -11.54 -21.82 -7.86
C ILE A 378 -10.28 -21.65 -8.75
N PRO A 379 -9.06 -21.60 -8.17
CA PRO A 379 -7.82 -21.46 -8.94
C PRO A 379 -7.58 -22.61 -9.92
N LYS A 380 -7.26 -22.27 -11.17
CA LYS A 380 -6.94 -23.23 -12.24
C LYS A 380 -5.49 -23.72 -12.09
N THR A 381 -5.24 -24.50 -11.03
CA THR A 381 -3.87 -24.78 -10.53
C THR A 381 -2.89 -25.28 -11.61
N ASP A 382 -3.29 -26.20 -12.49
CA ASP A 382 -2.40 -26.68 -13.54
C ASP A 382 -2.08 -25.61 -14.60
N MET A 383 -3.05 -24.75 -14.94
CA MET A 383 -2.80 -23.61 -15.83
C MET A 383 -1.87 -22.58 -15.18
N ILE A 384 -1.98 -22.34 -13.86
CA ILE A 384 -1.05 -21.47 -13.13
C ILE A 384 0.38 -22.06 -13.18
N VAL A 385 0.50 -23.39 -13.04
CA VAL A 385 1.78 -24.08 -13.14
C VAL A 385 2.40 -23.91 -14.53
N ASP A 386 1.67 -24.25 -15.59
CA ASP A 386 2.15 -24.13 -16.97
C ASP A 386 2.53 -22.67 -17.32
N PHE A 387 1.70 -21.70 -16.90
CA PHE A 387 1.95 -20.27 -17.10
C PHE A 387 3.25 -19.81 -16.41
N LEU A 388 3.49 -20.20 -15.15
CA LEU A 388 4.69 -19.78 -14.42
C LEU A 388 5.96 -20.55 -14.85
N VAL A 389 5.84 -21.80 -15.31
CA VAL A 389 6.93 -22.52 -15.98
C VAL A 389 7.35 -21.76 -17.25
N PHE A 390 6.40 -21.33 -18.07
CA PHE A 390 6.67 -20.59 -19.31
C PHE A 390 7.25 -19.18 -19.05
N HIS A 391 6.60 -18.39 -18.19
CA HIS A 391 6.98 -17.00 -17.97
C HIS A 391 8.17 -16.82 -17.01
N LEU A 392 8.29 -17.62 -15.95
CA LEU A 392 9.29 -17.47 -14.89
C LEU A 392 10.32 -18.60 -14.81
N HIS A 393 10.13 -19.71 -15.53
CA HIS A 393 10.98 -20.90 -15.46
C HIS A 393 11.12 -21.47 -14.04
N TRP A 394 10.05 -21.39 -13.25
CA TRP A 394 9.99 -22.05 -11.96
C TRP A 394 9.66 -23.54 -12.12
N GLU A 395 10.21 -24.36 -11.25
CA GLU A 395 9.93 -25.79 -11.16
C GLU A 395 8.44 -26.01 -10.81
N PRO A 396 7.69 -26.90 -11.50
CA PRO A 396 6.31 -27.24 -11.15
C PRO A 396 6.10 -27.60 -9.68
N SER A 397 7.06 -28.29 -9.06
CA SER A 397 7.01 -28.63 -7.64
C SER A 397 7.02 -27.38 -6.73
N TYR A 398 7.90 -26.43 -7.02
CA TYR A 398 8.00 -25.15 -6.31
C TYR A 398 6.72 -24.31 -6.47
N ILE A 399 6.17 -24.23 -7.69
CA ILE A 399 4.93 -23.47 -7.93
C ILE A 399 3.78 -24.02 -7.08
N ARG A 400 3.55 -25.34 -7.11
CA ARG A 400 2.49 -25.98 -6.32
C ARG A 400 2.70 -25.81 -4.82
N GLN A 401 3.95 -25.90 -4.36
CA GLN A 401 4.31 -25.63 -2.97
C GLN A 401 3.96 -24.19 -2.54
N MET A 402 4.22 -23.18 -3.37
CA MET A 402 3.95 -21.78 -3.00
C MET A 402 2.46 -21.40 -3.11
N ILE A 403 1.67 -22.05 -3.99
CA ILE A 403 0.21 -21.85 -4.09
C ILE A 403 -0.55 -22.53 -2.93
N LEU A 404 0.00 -23.59 -2.34
CA LEU A 404 -0.67 -24.41 -1.33
C LEU A 404 -1.34 -23.64 -0.17
N PRO A 405 -0.74 -22.61 0.47
CA PRO A 405 -1.41 -21.86 1.54
C PRO A 405 -2.74 -21.22 1.11
N MET A 406 -2.85 -20.85 -0.18
CA MET A 406 -4.09 -20.34 -0.75
C MET A 406 -5.12 -21.47 -0.96
N LEU A 407 -4.70 -22.64 -1.44
CA LEU A 407 -5.59 -23.80 -1.62
C LEU A 407 -6.14 -24.32 -0.28
N SER A 408 -5.30 -24.39 0.75
CA SER A 408 -5.74 -24.77 2.10
C SER A 408 -6.67 -23.73 2.72
N THR A 409 -6.42 -22.43 2.51
CA THR A 409 -7.35 -21.36 2.92
C THR A 409 -8.71 -21.48 2.21
N ILE A 410 -8.74 -21.74 0.90
CA ILE A 410 -9.99 -21.97 0.14
C ILE A 410 -10.73 -23.17 0.69
N TYR A 411 -10.05 -24.31 0.83
CA TYR A 411 -10.63 -25.54 1.37
C TYR A 411 -11.24 -25.34 2.76
N LEU A 412 -10.55 -24.63 3.66
CA LEU A 412 -11.08 -24.35 4.99
C LEU A 412 -12.29 -23.39 4.97
N ARG A 413 -12.32 -22.42 4.05
CA ARG A 413 -13.48 -21.53 3.83
C ARG A 413 -14.69 -22.30 3.29
N GLU A 414 -14.47 -23.21 2.35
CA GLU A 414 -15.50 -24.12 1.85
C GLU A 414 -16.03 -25.03 2.97
N MET A 415 -15.13 -25.70 3.71
CA MET A 415 -15.50 -26.56 4.86
C MET A 415 -16.30 -25.83 5.94
N ALA A 416 -15.95 -24.58 6.24
CA ALA A 416 -16.63 -23.76 7.25
C ALA A 416 -18.02 -23.27 6.80
N THR A 417 -18.27 -23.17 5.48
CA THR A 417 -19.55 -22.68 4.93
C THR A 417 -20.48 -23.81 4.50
N THR A 418 -19.94 -24.82 3.83
CA THR A 418 -20.64 -26.02 3.35
C THR A 418 -19.76 -27.25 3.63
N PRO A 419 -19.97 -27.98 4.74
CA PRO A 419 -19.11 -29.11 5.11
C PRO A 419 -19.32 -30.32 4.17
N VAL A 420 -18.59 -30.33 3.07
CA VAL A 420 -18.52 -31.43 2.08
C VAL A 420 -17.30 -32.30 2.39
N LYS A 421 -17.37 -33.62 2.17
CA LYS A 421 -16.19 -34.51 2.25
C LYS A 421 -15.26 -34.36 1.04
N ALA A 422 -14.84 -33.14 0.73
CA ALA A 422 -13.80 -32.86 -0.24
C ALA A 422 -12.42 -33.19 0.37
N LEU A 423 -11.46 -33.54 -0.48
CA LEU A 423 -10.05 -33.62 -0.13
C LEU A 423 -9.35 -32.32 -0.55
N LEU A 424 -8.45 -31.80 0.28
CA LEU A 424 -7.56 -30.72 -0.13
C LEU A 424 -6.74 -31.18 -1.33
N TYR A 425 -6.85 -30.45 -2.43
CA TYR A 425 -6.21 -30.78 -3.71
C TYR A 425 -6.53 -32.20 -4.23
N GLU A 426 -7.76 -32.69 -3.96
CA GLU A 426 -8.21 -34.04 -4.30
C GLU A 426 -7.35 -35.18 -3.70
N GLN A 427 -6.38 -34.88 -2.83
CA GLN A 427 -5.35 -35.82 -2.41
C GLN A 427 -5.13 -35.88 -0.90
N TYR A 428 -5.52 -34.85 -0.14
CA TYR A 428 -5.19 -34.74 1.27
C TYR A 428 -6.43 -34.59 2.15
N GLU A 429 -6.52 -35.42 3.19
CA GLU A 429 -7.50 -35.30 4.26
C GLU A 429 -6.93 -34.48 5.43
N PHE A 430 -7.80 -33.74 6.13
CA PHE A 430 -7.43 -33.14 7.41
C PHE A 430 -7.11 -34.27 8.42
N HIS A 431 -5.93 -34.23 9.04
CA HIS A 431 -5.50 -35.28 9.97
C HIS A 431 -5.49 -34.81 11.42
N SER A 432 -4.83 -33.68 11.71
CA SER A 432 -4.68 -33.19 13.08
C SER A 432 -4.06 -31.80 13.14
N ILE A 433 -4.32 -31.06 14.21
CA ILE A 433 -3.52 -29.88 14.55
C ILE A 433 -2.22 -30.33 15.19
N HIS A 434 -1.08 -29.96 14.61
CA HIS A 434 0.24 -30.36 15.11
C HIS A 434 0.68 -29.53 16.32
N ARG A 435 0.57 -28.19 16.22
CA ARG A 435 0.93 -27.24 17.28
C ARG A 435 0.32 -25.86 17.02
N VAL A 436 0.31 -25.01 18.05
CA VAL A 436 0.17 -23.56 17.86
C VAL A 436 1.54 -22.98 17.52
N LYS A 437 1.60 -22.08 16.54
CA LYS A 437 2.78 -21.30 16.15
C LYS A 437 2.44 -19.82 16.33
N ILE A 438 3.38 -18.99 16.77
CA ILE A 438 3.21 -17.55 16.84
C ILE A 438 4.02 -16.94 15.71
N ARG A 439 3.38 -16.20 14.81
CA ARG A 439 4.03 -15.51 13.68
C ARG A 439 3.63 -14.03 13.70
N TYR A 440 4.63 -13.14 13.66
CA TYR A 440 4.45 -11.69 13.75
C TYR A 440 3.63 -11.19 14.97
N GLY A 441 3.58 -11.99 16.06
CA GLY A 441 2.78 -11.70 17.25
C GLY A 441 1.38 -12.33 17.27
N TYR A 442 0.96 -12.98 16.17
CA TYR A 442 -0.37 -13.58 16.03
C TYR A 442 -0.28 -15.12 16.07
N PRO A 443 -1.18 -15.80 16.80
CA PRO A 443 -1.18 -17.25 16.86
C PRO A 443 -1.87 -17.86 15.63
N SER A 444 -1.29 -18.94 15.11
CA SER A 444 -1.81 -19.76 14.00
C SER A 444 -1.73 -21.24 14.37
N TYR A 445 -2.59 -22.07 13.80
CA TYR A 445 -2.44 -23.53 13.91
C TYR A 445 -1.50 -24.03 12.82
N VAL A 446 -0.58 -24.92 13.17
CA VAL A 446 0.13 -25.73 12.18
C VAL A 446 -0.75 -26.95 11.92
N VAL A 447 -1.47 -26.94 10.80
CA VAL A 447 -2.35 -28.06 10.42
C VAL A 447 -1.52 -29.13 9.73
N LYS A 448 -1.75 -30.38 10.12
CA LYS A 448 -1.18 -31.57 9.49
C LYS A 448 -2.27 -32.22 8.64
N TRP A 449 -1.97 -32.34 7.36
CA TRP A 449 -2.78 -33.03 6.35
C TRP A 449 -2.16 -34.37 6.03
N LYS A 450 -2.96 -35.40 5.73
CA LYS A 450 -2.50 -36.74 5.36
C LYS A 450 -2.90 -37.06 3.93
N LYS A 451 -2.00 -37.63 3.13
CA LYS A 451 -2.32 -38.08 1.78
C LYS A 451 -3.29 -39.26 1.83
N ALA A 452 -4.42 -39.14 1.15
CA ALA A 452 -5.42 -40.20 1.02
C ALA A 452 -4.83 -41.41 0.28
N SER A 453 -5.05 -42.59 0.84
CA SER A 453 -4.57 -43.85 0.25
C SER A 453 -5.55 -44.33 -0.83
N TYR A 454 -5.25 -44.02 -2.09
CA TYR A 454 -5.96 -44.63 -3.21
C TYR A 454 -5.60 -46.11 -3.32
N SER A 455 -6.54 -46.99 -2.96
CA SER A 455 -6.44 -48.43 -3.21
C SER A 455 -6.70 -48.73 -4.70
N VAL A 456 -5.72 -48.42 -5.54
CA VAL A 456 -5.61 -48.92 -6.92
C VAL A 456 -4.57 -50.04 -6.94
N GLY A 457 -4.83 -51.08 -7.72
CA GLY A 457 -4.24 -52.41 -7.54
C GLY A 457 -2.71 -52.51 -7.59
N SER A 458 -2.22 -53.53 -6.89
CA SER A 458 -0.83 -54.00 -6.81
C SER A 458 0.01 -53.80 -8.08
N TYR A 459 1.01 -52.94 -7.98
CA TYR A 459 2.25 -53.02 -8.78
C TYR A 459 3.45 -53.02 -7.83
N THR A 460 4.13 -54.16 -7.78
CA THR A 460 5.44 -54.31 -7.12
C THR A 460 6.51 -53.58 -7.94
N VAL A 461 7.26 -52.69 -7.30
CA VAL A 461 8.48 -52.11 -7.87
C VAL A 461 9.64 -53.06 -7.52
N PRO A 462 10.53 -53.42 -8.47
CA PRO A 462 11.75 -54.15 -8.15
C PRO A 462 12.78 -53.25 -7.48
N ASP A 463 13.53 -53.77 -6.50
CA ASP A 463 14.77 -53.15 -6.03
C ASP A 463 15.83 -53.21 -7.14
N GLU A 464 16.39 -52.06 -7.52
CA GLU A 464 17.72 -51.96 -8.14
C GLU A 464 18.52 -50.86 -7.43
N GLU A 465 19.83 -51.10 -7.29
CA GLU A 465 20.67 -50.48 -6.25
C GLU A 465 21.08 -49.04 -6.58
N CYS A 466 21.24 -48.22 -5.53
CA CYS A 466 21.67 -46.83 -5.63
C CYS A 466 23.20 -46.74 -5.66
N ASP A 467 23.77 -46.39 -6.81
CA ASP A 467 25.21 -46.16 -6.94
C ASP A 467 25.55 -44.65 -6.76
N LEU A 468 26.52 -44.37 -5.90
CA LEU A 468 26.82 -43.03 -5.38
C LEU A 468 27.87 -42.31 -6.23
N HIS A 469 27.49 -41.22 -6.90
CA HIS A 469 28.47 -40.23 -7.38
C HIS A 469 28.09 -38.80 -7.00
N GLN A 470 29.12 -38.06 -6.56
CA GLN A 470 29.01 -36.77 -5.86
C GLN A 470 28.59 -35.63 -6.80
N GLU A 471 27.66 -34.80 -6.34
CA GLU A 471 27.38 -33.49 -6.96
C GLU A 471 28.50 -32.50 -6.67
N GLU A 472 29.03 -31.86 -7.72
CA GLU A 472 29.84 -30.65 -7.61
C GLU A 472 28.92 -29.43 -7.77
N LEU A 473 28.65 -28.73 -6.67
CA LEU A 473 27.69 -27.63 -6.59
C LEU A 473 28.14 -26.42 -7.43
N MET A 474 27.37 -26.09 -8.48
CA MET A 474 27.45 -24.77 -9.11
C MET A 474 26.63 -23.74 -8.33
N GLU A 475 27.29 -22.90 -7.54
CA GLU A 475 26.67 -21.77 -6.84
C GLU A 475 26.08 -20.73 -7.81
N ALA A 476 24.76 -20.73 -7.96
CA ALA A 476 24.04 -19.61 -8.58
C ALA A 476 23.91 -18.45 -7.57
N ASN A 477 24.76 -17.43 -7.74
CA ASN A 477 24.71 -16.19 -6.96
C ASN A 477 23.42 -15.39 -7.23
N GLU A 478 22.36 -15.65 -6.47
CA GLU A 478 21.21 -14.73 -6.35
C GLU A 478 21.23 -14.02 -4.98
N SER A 479 21.34 -12.69 -5.00
CA SER A 479 21.49 -11.88 -3.79
C SER A 479 20.20 -11.86 -2.97
N PHE A 480 20.20 -12.60 -1.87
CA PHE A 480 19.11 -12.77 -0.93
C PHE A 480 18.98 -11.60 0.06
N ASP A 481 17.75 -11.18 0.40
CA ASP A 481 17.53 -10.24 1.51
C ASP A 481 17.36 -11.07 2.80
N LEU A 482 18.36 -11.00 3.68
CA LEU A 482 18.68 -12.01 4.71
C LEU A 482 17.77 -11.96 5.96
N LEU A 483 16.46 -12.16 5.80
CA LEU A 483 15.51 -12.39 6.92
C LEU A 483 14.43 -13.46 6.64
N ASP A 484 14.60 -14.30 5.62
CA ASP A 484 13.68 -15.41 5.33
C ASP A 484 14.02 -16.67 6.16
N GLU A 485 13.34 -16.84 7.30
CA GLU A 485 13.08 -18.20 7.79
C GLU A 485 12.12 -18.87 6.80
N SER A 486 12.66 -19.75 5.95
CA SER A 486 12.00 -20.27 4.75
C SER A 486 10.58 -20.77 5.01
N ASN A 487 9.61 -20.04 4.46
CA ASN A 487 8.18 -20.28 4.63
C ASN A 487 7.66 -21.42 3.73
N ASN A 488 8.47 -22.45 3.50
CA ASN A 488 8.17 -23.56 2.62
C ASN A 488 7.31 -24.60 3.35
N PRO A 489 6.08 -24.91 2.86
CA PRO A 489 5.28 -26.03 3.36
C PRO A 489 6.11 -27.32 3.42
N GLN A 490 6.15 -27.93 4.60
CA GLN A 490 7.01 -29.08 4.88
C GLN A 490 6.25 -30.38 4.64
N ILE A 491 6.85 -31.28 3.87
CA ILE A 491 6.35 -32.64 3.65
C ILE A 491 7.15 -33.58 4.55
N HIS A 492 6.46 -34.45 5.27
CA HIS A 492 7.05 -35.47 6.13
C HIS A 492 6.53 -36.85 5.73
N VAL A 493 7.44 -37.78 5.46
CA VAL A 493 7.11 -39.20 5.34
C VAL A 493 7.32 -39.85 6.71
N VAL A 494 6.28 -40.47 7.26
CA VAL A 494 6.33 -41.23 8.51
C VAL A 494 5.54 -42.51 8.30
N ASP A 495 6.18 -43.67 8.53
CA ASP A 495 5.58 -45.01 8.41
C ASP A 495 4.87 -45.24 7.05
N GLY A 496 5.49 -44.79 5.96
CA GLY A 496 4.94 -44.87 4.59
C GLY A 496 3.80 -43.89 4.29
N CYS A 497 3.30 -43.17 5.29
CA CYS A 497 2.28 -42.13 5.12
C CYS A 497 2.92 -40.77 4.80
N TRP A 498 2.38 -40.10 3.78
CA TRP A 498 2.80 -38.76 3.37
C TRP A 498 1.96 -37.71 4.11
N PHE A 499 2.64 -36.80 4.80
CA PHE A 499 2.01 -35.71 5.53
C PHE A 499 2.51 -34.36 5.04
N LEU A 500 1.62 -33.37 5.09
CA LEU A 500 1.86 -32.01 4.64
C LEU A 500 1.52 -31.04 5.78
N LEU A 501 2.34 -30.00 5.98
CA LEU A 501 2.12 -28.97 7.00
C LEU A 501 1.82 -27.60 6.37
N THR A 502 0.76 -26.95 6.85
CA THR A 502 0.43 -25.56 6.52
C THR A 502 0.21 -24.73 7.80
N ASP A 503 0.38 -23.42 7.72
CA ASP A 503 0.15 -22.48 8.84
C ASP A 503 -1.19 -21.75 8.62
N GLU A 504 -2.21 -22.11 9.40
CA GLU A 504 -3.61 -21.72 9.19
C GLU A 504 -4.15 -20.80 10.29
N ASN A 505 -5.14 -19.98 9.95
CA ASN A 505 -5.85 -19.17 10.93
C ASN A 505 -6.68 -20.04 11.90
N MET A 506 -6.62 -19.71 13.20
CA MET A 506 -7.27 -20.50 14.25
C MET A 506 -8.80 -20.48 14.20
N GLU A 507 -9.40 -19.33 13.87
CA GLU A 507 -10.86 -19.13 13.81
C GLU A 507 -11.47 -19.88 12.60
N LEU A 508 -10.76 -19.85 11.47
CA LEU A 508 -11.12 -20.55 10.24
C LEU A 508 -11.02 -22.07 10.42
N VAL A 509 -9.94 -22.58 11.03
CA VAL A 509 -9.81 -24.02 11.33
C VAL A 509 -10.86 -24.48 12.36
N HIS A 510 -11.19 -23.66 13.36
CA HIS A 510 -12.28 -23.95 14.31
C HIS A 510 -13.65 -23.97 13.62
N SER A 511 -13.89 -23.08 12.66
CA SER A 511 -15.14 -23.07 11.89
C SER A 511 -15.27 -24.30 10.97
N ALA A 512 -14.15 -24.77 10.39
CA ALA A 512 -14.12 -25.94 9.50
C ALA A 512 -14.12 -27.29 10.25
N PHE A 513 -13.39 -27.38 11.36
CA PHE A 513 -13.10 -28.62 12.11
C PHE A 513 -13.21 -28.41 13.63
N PRO A 514 -14.40 -28.07 14.16
CA PRO A 514 -14.57 -27.69 15.58
C PRO A 514 -14.21 -28.83 16.54
N LYS A 515 -14.60 -30.08 16.22
CA LYS A 515 -14.36 -31.25 17.09
C LYS A 515 -12.87 -31.55 17.24
N GLU A 516 -12.13 -31.38 16.16
CA GLU A 516 -10.70 -31.60 16.08
C GLU A 516 -9.91 -30.50 16.81
N VAL A 517 -10.42 -29.25 16.80
CA VAL A 517 -9.90 -28.17 17.64
C VAL A 517 -10.18 -28.43 19.12
N ASP A 518 -11.40 -28.78 19.49
CA ASP A 518 -11.78 -29.09 20.87
C ASP A 518 -10.91 -30.21 21.45
N GLY A 519 -10.74 -31.31 20.70
CA GLY A 519 -9.85 -32.41 21.08
C GLY A 519 -8.39 -31.97 21.25
N PHE A 520 -7.87 -31.16 20.31
CA PHE A 520 -6.50 -30.63 20.42
C PHE A 520 -6.30 -29.73 21.65
N LEU A 521 -7.30 -28.90 22.01
CA LEU A 521 -7.26 -28.05 23.18
C LEU A 521 -7.31 -28.86 24.48
N GLN A 522 -8.21 -29.84 24.58
CA GLN A 522 -8.28 -30.77 25.73
C GLN A 522 -6.97 -31.54 25.91
N ASP A 523 -6.40 -32.08 24.83
CA ASP A 523 -5.10 -32.77 24.87
C ASP A 523 -3.95 -31.84 25.28
N LYS A 524 -4.02 -30.55 24.94
CA LYS A 524 -3.04 -29.55 25.35
C LYS A 524 -3.17 -29.26 26.85
N GLU A 525 -4.37 -29.02 27.35
CA GLU A 525 -4.65 -28.81 28.78
C GLU A 525 -4.21 -30.01 29.62
N LEU A 526 -4.52 -31.25 29.20
CA LEU A 526 -4.07 -32.46 29.87
C LEU A 526 -2.54 -32.61 29.89
N ARG A 527 -1.85 -32.16 28.84
CA ARG A 527 -0.38 -32.13 28.78
C ARG A 527 0.21 -31.06 29.70
N ASP A 528 -0.40 -29.88 29.77
CA ASP A 528 0.07 -28.78 30.61
C ASP A 528 -0.23 -29.03 32.11
N LEU A 529 -1.35 -29.68 32.44
CA LEU A 529 -1.63 -30.21 33.79
C LEU A 529 -0.63 -31.29 34.21
N LYS A 530 -0.24 -32.21 33.32
CA LYS A 530 0.82 -33.20 33.58
C LYS A 530 2.18 -32.53 33.80
N ARG A 531 2.49 -31.46 33.07
CA ARG A 531 3.70 -30.64 33.26
C ARG A 531 3.70 -29.88 34.58
N GLY A 532 2.57 -29.28 34.97
CA GLY A 532 2.41 -28.62 36.28
C GLY A 532 2.55 -29.58 37.46
N LYS A 533 2.02 -30.81 37.34
CA LYS A 533 2.24 -31.86 38.34
C LYS A 533 3.70 -32.35 38.39
N THR A 534 4.39 -32.44 37.24
CA THR A 534 5.81 -32.82 37.23
C THR A 534 6.77 -31.69 37.62
N SER A 535 6.41 -30.41 37.51
CA SER A 535 7.18 -29.32 38.14
C SER A 535 6.97 -29.30 39.66
N SER A 536 5.74 -29.51 40.13
CA SER A 536 5.43 -29.67 41.57
C SER A 536 6.10 -30.90 42.21
N LEU A 537 6.41 -31.94 41.45
CA LEU A 537 7.16 -33.12 41.91
C LEU A 537 8.68 -32.99 41.70
N ARG A 538 9.16 -31.95 41.01
CA ARG A 538 10.60 -31.70 40.76
C ARG A 538 11.23 -30.69 41.72
N SER A 539 10.44 -30.06 42.60
CA SER A 539 10.97 -29.36 43.78
C SER A 539 11.55 -30.33 44.82
N GLU A 540 11.25 -31.63 44.74
CA GLU A 540 11.75 -32.68 45.64
C GLU A 540 12.24 -33.91 44.85
N GLY A 541 13.35 -33.80 44.10
CA GLY A 541 13.92 -34.98 43.42
C GLY A 541 15.03 -34.75 42.41
N SER A 542 16.28 -34.90 42.88
CA SER A 542 17.56 -35.10 42.17
C SER A 542 17.59 -35.13 40.63
N ASN A 543 18.49 -34.32 40.06
CA ASN A 543 18.96 -34.40 38.67
C ASN A 543 19.47 -35.81 38.27
N LYS A 544 18.87 -36.41 37.23
CA LYS A 544 19.56 -37.28 36.27
C LYS A 544 19.10 -36.98 34.84
N LYS A 545 20.06 -36.69 33.95
CA LYS A 545 19.81 -36.62 32.50
C LYS A 545 19.47 -38.02 32.00
N LEU A 546 18.48 -38.11 31.11
CA LEU A 546 18.28 -39.27 30.24
C LEU A 546 18.25 -38.76 28.80
N GLU A 547 19.16 -39.27 27.96
CA GLU A 547 19.22 -38.91 26.55
C GLU A 547 18.21 -39.76 25.78
N SER A 548 17.28 -39.13 25.06
CA SER A 548 16.37 -39.81 24.14
C SER A 548 16.93 -39.79 22.73
N GLN A 549 17.09 -40.97 22.13
CA GLN A 549 17.54 -41.15 20.75
C GLN A 549 16.66 -40.35 19.78
N LYS A 550 17.29 -39.61 18.85
CA LYS A 550 16.59 -38.98 17.73
C LYS A 550 16.42 -40.02 16.62
N SER A 551 15.19 -40.20 16.13
CA SER A 551 14.96 -40.83 14.84
C SER A 551 15.55 -39.94 13.74
N VAL A 552 16.45 -40.49 12.93
CA VAL A 552 17.03 -39.79 11.79
C VAL A 552 16.02 -39.85 10.64
N GLY A 553 15.24 -38.78 10.47
CA GLY A 553 14.44 -38.60 9.26
C GLY A 553 15.35 -38.22 8.10
N VAL A 554 15.43 -39.08 7.08
CA VAL A 554 16.19 -38.80 5.86
C VAL A 554 15.41 -37.76 5.03
N GLN A 555 16.09 -36.67 4.67
CA GLN A 555 15.57 -35.64 3.79
C GLN A 555 15.84 -36.05 2.33
N LEU A 556 14.78 -36.25 1.55
CA LEU A 556 14.86 -36.52 0.11
C LEU A 556 14.34 -35.31 -0.69
N SER A 557 14.90 -35.09 -1.87
CA SER A 557 14.52 -33.99 -2.76
C SER A 557 13.16 -34.25 -3.44
N ILE A 558 12.45 -33.16 -3.76
CA ILE A 558 11.09 -33.21 -4.31
C ILE A 558 11.01 -33.67 -5.79
N THR A 559 12.17 -33.93 -6.42
CA THR A 559 12.34 -34.21 -7.85
C THR A 559 11.69 -35.52 -8.32
N GLU A 560 11.37 -36.44 -7.43
CA GLU A 560 10.84 -37.77 -7.80
C GLU A 560 9.31 -37.87 -7.85
N PHE A 561 8.57 -36.80 -7.48
CA PHE A 561 7.13 -36.90 -7.21
C PHE A 561 6.19 -36.79 -8.44
N TYR A 562 6.70 -36.42 -9.63
CA TYR A 562 5.86 -36.21 -10.82
C TYR A 562 6.30 -37.02 -12.05
N ARG A 563 5.70 -38.20 -12.25
CA ARG A 563 5.63 -38.86 -13.57
C ARG A 563 4.17 -39.00 -14.01
N SER A 564 3.78 -38.21 -15.01
CA SER A 564 2.49 -38.38 -15.68
C SER A 564 2.53 -39.56 -16.65
N ALA A 565 1.51 -40.42 -16.59
CA ALA A 565 1.33 -41.52 -17.54
C ALA A 565 0.95 -41.00 -18.94
N LYS A 566 1.94 -40.81 -19.81
CA LYS A 566 1.72 -40.73 -21.27
C LYS A 566 2.48 -41.87 -21.94
N VAL A 567 1.71 -42.78 -22.55
CA VAL A 567 2.24 -43.87 -23.38
C VAL A 567 2.95 -43.28 -24.59
N GLN A 568 4.27 -43.49 -24.69
CA GLN A 568 5.01 -43.27 -25.92
C GLN A 568 4.85 -44.50 -26.83
N ASN A 569 4.27 -44.34 -28.01
CA ASN A 569 4.44 -45.31 -29.09
C ASN A 569 5.79 -45.06 -29.78
N GLN A 570 6.63 -46.09 -29.86
CA GLN A 570 7.86 -46.09 -30.65
C GLN A 570 7.69 -46.80 -32.00
N GLY A 571 8.37 -46.29 -33.01
CA GLY A 571 8.75 -46.94 -34.27
C GLY A 571 9.63 -45.96 -35.06
N LYS A 572 10.97 -46.15 -35.11
CA LYS A 572 11.74 -46.96 -36.08
C LYS A 572 11.62 -46.44 -37.53
N LEU A 573 12.66 -46.30 -38.36
CA LEU A 573 14.09 -46.69 -38.29
C LEU A 573 14.89 -46.01 -39.45
N GLY A 574 16.24 -46.01 -39.39
CA GLY A 574 17.19 -45.76 -40.51
C GLY A 574 17.66 -44.29 -40.64
N GLU A 575 18.94 -43.90 -40.50
CA GLU A 575 20.27 -44.35 -40.99
C GLU A 575 20.81 -43.52 -42.18
N ASP A 576 21.93 -42.83 -41.90
CA ASP A 576 23.08 -42.41 -42.74
C ASP A 576 22.94 -41.98 -44.22
N LEU A 577 23.55 -40.83 -44.56
CA LEU A 577 24.83 -40.84 -45.30
C LEU A 577 25.54 -39.48 -45.44
N ALA A 578 26.86 -39.56 -45.30
CA ALA A 578 27.91 -38.53 -45.27
C ALA A 578 28.10 -37.60 -46.51
N LYS A 579 29.04 -36.62 -46.29
CA LYS A 579 30.08 -36.08 -47.22
C LYS A 579 29.87 -34.75 -47.99
N ASN A 580 30.68 -33.76 -47.56
CA ASN A 580 31.75 -33.08 -48.34
C ASN A 580 31.43 -32.25 -49.61
N LEU A 581 31.69 -30.92 -49.57
CA LEU A 581 32.87 -30.24 -50.18
C LEU A 581 32.63 -28.74 -50.53
N ASN A 582 33.67 -27.92 -50.28
CA ASN A 582 34.08 -26.72 -51.06
C ASN A 582 33.11 -25.52 -51.26
N SER A 583 33.56 -24.30 -51.61
CA SER A 583 34.81 -23.55 -51.34
C SER A 583 34.61 -22.09 -51.88
N GLN A 584 35.56 -21.18 -51.60
CA GLN A 584 35.63 -19.78 -52.09
C GLN A 584 34.58 -18.80 -51.52
N GLY A 585 34.88 -17.51 -51.33
CA GLY A 585 36.17 -16.81 -51.44
C GLY A 585 36.05 -15.28 -51.45
N GLY A 586 37.04 -14.58 -50.88
CA GLY A 586 37.22 -13.11 -50.99
C GLY A 586 36.23 -12.24 -50.16
N GLY A 587 36.62 -11.08 -49.62
CA GLY A 587 37.94 -10.45 -49.56
C GLY A 587 37.91 -9.02 -49.01
N THR A 588 38.94 -8.67 -48.22
CA THR A 588 39.50 -7.30 -48.03
C THR A 588 38.56 -6.13 -47.63
N SER A 589 38.58 -5.69 -46.37
CA SER A 589 39.36 -4.52 -45.86
C SER A 589 38.59 -3.16 -45.94
N LYS A 590 38.75 -2.12 -45.10
CA LYS A 590 39.91 -1.62 -44.31
C LYS A 590 39.40 -0.59 -43.26
N GLU A 591 40.03 -0.52 -42.07
CA GLU A 591 40.27 0.70 -41.22
C GLU A 591 39.07 1.60 -40.74
N LYS A 592 39.10 2.37 -39.63
CA LYS A 592 40.10 2.73 -38.59
C LYS A 592 39.41 3.24 -37.30
N ARG A 593 39.93 2.84 -36.12
CA ARG A 593 40.07 3.56 -34.81
C ARG A 593 39.45 4.98 -34.70
N LYS A 594 38.61 5.33 -33.70
CA LYS A 594 38.88 5.72 -32.27
C LYS A 594 37.54 6.28 -31.65
N ALA A 595 37.30 6.62 -30.37
CA ALA A 595 38.00 6.53 -29.07
C ALA A 595 37.02 6.73 -27.87
N SER A 596 37.48 6.38 -26.64
CA SER A 596 37.18 6.98 -25.32
C SER A 596 35.73 7.27 -24.86
N SER A 597 35.23 6.41 -23.97
CA SER A 597 34.16 6.73 -23.00
C SER A 597 34.71 7.52 -21.80
N ALA A 598 34.04 8.62 -21.42
CA ALA A 598 34.40 9.41 -20.24
C ALA A 598 33.69 8.88 -18.97
N ASN A 599 34.46 8.57 -17.94
CA ASN A 599 33.92 8.12 -16.65
C ASN A 599 33.29 9.27 -15.85
N LEU A 600 31.98 9.22 -15.61
CA LEU A 600 31.29 10.17 -14.73
C LEU A 600 31.58 9.88 -13.23
N SER A 601 31.82 10.96 -12.48
CA SER A 601 32.32 10.90 -11.10
C SER A 601 31.30 10.41 -10.07
N LYS A 602 31.80 9.94 -8.91
CA LYS A 602 30.97 9.37 -7.83
C LYS A 602 30.00 10.37 -7.16
N SER A 603 30.17 11.68 -7.33
CA SER A 603 29.27 12.70 -6.75
C SER A 603 27.96 12.84 -7.55
N THR A 604 28.00 12.68 -8.87
CA THR A 604 26.81 12.68 -9.74
C THR A 604 25.89 11.50 -9.43
N ARG A 605 26.46 10.35 -9.04
CA ARG A 605 25.73 9.11 -8.78
C ARG A 605 24.88 9.12 -7.49
N ARG A 606 25.03 10.11 -6.61
CA ARG A 606 24.25 10.22 -5.35
C ARG A 606 22.98 11.08 -5.46
N ARG A 607 22.76 11.82 -6.56
CA ARG A 607 21.59 12.70 -6.74
C ARG A 607 20.41 12.08 -7.51
N LEU A 608 20.51 10.80 -7.86
CA LEU A 608 19.44 10.01 -8.51
C LEU A 608 18.67 9.10 -7.53
N PHE A 609 18.80 9.32 -6.21
CA PHE A 609 18.17 8.52 -5.15
C PHE A 609 17.24 9.37 -4.27
N SER A 610 16.24 10.01 -4.87
CA SER A 610 15.01 10.53 -4.25
C SER A 610 14.18 11.21 -5.34
N GLY A 611 13.13 10.55 -5.83
CA GLY A 611 12.22 11.02 -6.86
C GLY A 611 11.10 10.02 -7.07
#